data_AF-T1CFK5-F1
#
_entry.id   AF-T1CFK5-F1
#
_cell.length_a   1.000
_cell.length_b   1.000
_cell.length_c   1.000
_cell.angle_alpha   90.00
_cell.angle_beta   90.00
_cell.angle_gamma   90.00
#
_symmetry.space_group_name_H-M   'P 1'
#
loop_
_entity.id
_entity.type
_entity.pdbx_description
1 polymer ?
#
loop_
_entity_poly.entity_id
_entity_poly.type
_entity_poly.pdbx_seq_one_letter_code
_entity_poly.pdbx_strand_id
1 'polypeptide(L)'
;MLSNDLPMGLTFDDVILVPRFSDFLPADTDTSIALQDGIRLNLPVLSAAMDTVTEARLAIALAREGGIGVIHRALSPEDQAHEVDKVKKSESGMITDPITIDPDATVGQALELMQTYRISGIPVIKDRKLKGIVTNRDLRFETVHTRKVSEVMTSKNLITAPVGTTLRCGQEAFPGIPHRKASGGQR
;
A
#
# COMPACT_ATOMS: atom_id res chain seq x y z
N MET A 1 -0.99 -26.95 51.00
CA MET A 1 -2.45 -26.97 50.78
C MET A 1 -2.76 -25.83 49.84
N LEU A 2 -3.28 -26.10 48.64
CA LEU A 2 -3.79 -25.05 47.76
C LEU A 2 -5.02 -24.46 48.44
N SER A 3 -5.08 -23.14 48.59
CA SER A 3 -6.24 -22.42 49.11
C SER A 3 -7.47 -22.75 48.25
N ASN A 4 -8.58 -23.14 48.89
CA ASN A 4 -9.81 -23.61 48.24
C ASN A 4 -10.61 -22.52 47.49
N ASP A 5 -10.10 -21.29 47.41
CA ASP A 5 -10.71 -20.20 46.67
C ASP A 5 -9.95 -19.97 45.36
N LEU A 6 -10.28 -20.77 44.34
CA LEU A 6 -9.88 -20.46 42.96
C LEU A 6 -10.84 -19.40 42.39
N PRO A 7 -10.33 -18.33 41.76
CA PRO A 7 -11.19 -17.33 41.14
C PRO A 7 -11.98 -17.94 39.97
N MET A 8 -13.26 -17.58 39.88
CA MET A 8 -14.14 -18.00 38.79
C MET A 8 -13.69 -17.38 37.46
N GLY A 9 -13.58 -18.21 36.42
CA GLY A 9 -13.34 -17.78 35.04
C GLY A 9 -14.60 -17.96 34.21
N LEU A 10 -14.91 -16.99 33.34
CA LEU A 10 -16.03 -17.02 32.41
C LEU A 10 -15.51 -16.96 30.97
N THR A 11 -16.17 -17.65 30.04
CA THR A 11 -15.96 -17.55 28.59
C THR A 11 -17.09 -16.77 27.91
N PHE A 12 -17.01 -16.58 26.59
CA PHE A 12 -18.00 -15.84 25.81
C PHE A 12 -19.41 -16.46 25.89
N ASP A 13 -19.50 -17.79 25.91
CA ASP A 13 -20.78 -18.51 25.94
C ASP A 13 -21.47 -18.47 27.32
N ASP A 14 -20.78 -18.04 28.37
CA ASP A 14 -21.33 -17.97 29.74
C ASP A 14 -22.14 -16.69 29.99
N VAL A 15 -22.04 -15.69 29.10
CA VAL A 15 -22.57 -14.34 29.32
C VAL A 15 -23.28 -13.79 28.09
N ILE A 16 -24.20 -12.85 28.31
CA ILE A 16 -24.86 -12.09 27.25
C ILE A 16 -24.93 -10.61 27.63
N LEU A 17 -24.88 -9.73 26.62
CA LEU A 17 -25.09 -8.30 26.83
C LEU A 17 -26.57 -8.01 27.05
N VAL A 18 -26.89 -7.35 28.16
CA VAL A 18 -28.25 -6.89 28.46
C VAL A 18 -28.55 -5.64 27.63
N PRO A 19 -29.60 -5.64 26.77
CA PRO A 19 -29.94 -4.48 25.96
C PRO A 19 -30.27 -3.25 26.81
N ARG A 20 -29.88 -2.06 26.32
CA ARG A 20 -30.24 -0.76 26.90
C ARG A 20 -30.72 0.20 25.82
N PHE A 21 -31.35 1.28 26.24
CA PHE A 21 -31.78 2.36 25.36
C PHE A 21 -30.59 2.98 24.62
N SER A 22 -30.77 3.27 23.33
CA SER A 22 -29.84 3.98 22.45
C SER A 22 -30.60 5.09 21.73
N ASP A 23 -30.00 6.28 21.62
CA ASP A 23 -30.51 7.43 20.89
C ASP A 23 -29.87 7.61 19.50
N PHE A 24 -28.97 6.70 19.10
CA PHE A 24 -28.33 6.67 17.78
C PHE A 24 -28.61 5.37 17.04
N LEU A 25 -28.43 5.41 15.70
CA LEU A 25 -28.57 4.25 14.84
C LEU A 25 -27.25 3.46 14.76
N PRO A 26 -27.28 2.14 14.55
CA PRO A 26 -26.07 1.33 14.42
C PRO A 26 -25.08 1.85 13.35
N ALA A 27 -25.59 2.41 12.24
CA ALA A 27 -24.77 2.96 11.16
C ALA A 27 -23.94 4.20 11.57
N ASP A 28 -24.34 4.90 12.64
CA ASP A 28 -23.67 6.10 13.14
C ASP A 28 -22.66 5.78 14.25
N THR A 29 -22.46 4.49 14.57
CA THR A 29 -21.55 4.06 15.64
C THR A 29 -20.09 4.21 15.22
N ASP A 30 -19.30 4.97 15.98
CA ASP A 30 -17.84 4.99 15.81
C ASP A 30 -17.24 3.73 16.42
N THR A 31 -16.67 2.87 15.57
CA THR A 31 -15.99 1.62 15.99
C THR A 31 -14.47 1.77 16.08
N SER A 32 -13.96 2.98 15.88
CA SER A 32 -12.52 3.23 15.91
C SER A 32 -11.91 3.04 17.30
N ILE A 33 -10.67 2.60 17.32
CA ILE A 33 -9.92 2.37 18.55
C ILE A 33 -8.48 2.91 18.44
N ALA A 34 -7.90 3.25 19.59
CA ALA A 34 -6.46 3.44 19.70
C ALA A 34 -5.83 2.10 20.10
N LEU A 35 -4.98 1.54 19.24
CA LEU A 35 -4.28 0.28 19.55
C LEU A 35 -3.12 0.54 20.52
N GLN A 36 -2.37 1.61 20.27
CA GLN A 36 -1.29 2.13 21.11
C GLN A 36 -1.06 3.61 20.75
N ASP A 37 -0.15 4.27 21.46
CA ASP A 37 0.23 5.65 21.16
C ASP A 37 0.67 5.80 19.70
N GLY A 38 0.00 6.70 18.97
CA GLY A 38 0.27 6.98 17.57
C GLY A 38 -0.35 5.99 16.57
N ILE A 39 -1.08 4.96 17.00
CA ILE A 39 -1.77 4.02 16.11
C ILE A 39 -3.27 4.00 16.40
N ARG A 40 -4.05 4.60 15.51
CA ARG A 40 -5.52 4.55 15.51
C ARG A 40 -6.01 3.66 14.36
N LEU A 41 -6.98 2.80 14.66
CA LEU A 41 -7.68 1.95 13.70
C LEU A 41 -9.10 2.44 13.55
N ASN A 42 -9.64 2.38 12.32
CA ASN A 42 -11.06 2.68 12.08
C ASN A 42 -11.95 1.46 12.39
N LEU A 43 -11.37 0.27 12.36
CA LEU A 43 -12.03 -1.00 12.66
C LEU A 43 -11.23 -1.74 13.75
N PRO A 44 -11.86 -2.26 14.82
CA PRO A 44 -11.17 -2.93 15.92
C PRO A 44 -10.85 -4.39 15.57
N VAL A 45 -10.27 -4.62 14.39
CA VAL A 45 -9.96 -5.94 13.86
C VAL A 45 -8.47 -6.03 13.51
N LEU A 46 -7.83 -7.05 14.05
CA LEU A 46 -6.44 -7.39 13.83
C LEU A 46 -6.33 -8.82 13.31
N SER A 47 -5.48 -9.06 12.33
CA SER A 47 -5.22 -10.43 11.87
C SER A 47 -4.15 -11.11 12.74
N ALA A 48 -4.31 -12.42 12.94
CA ALA A 48 -3.34 -13.22 13.68
C ALA A 48 -2.01 -13.34 12.94
N ALA A 49 -0.89 -13.29 13.68
CA ALA A 49 0.46 -13.41 13.16
C ALA A 49 0.85 -14.86 12.83
N MET A 50 0.07 -15.52 11.97
CA MET A 50 0.23 -16.93 11.56
C MET A 50 0.50 -17.04 10.07
N ASP A 51 1.32 -18.01 9.68
CA ASP A 51 1.73 -18.31 8.29
C ASP A 51 0.54 -18.61 7.36
N THR A 52 -0.47 -19.29 7.89
CA THR A 52 -1.69 -19.63 7.16
C THR A 52 -2.71 -18.49 7.10
N VAL A 53 -2.44 -17.37 7.79
CA VAL A 53 -3.39 -16.27 7.94
C VAL A 53 -2.86 -15.01 7.28
N THR A 54 -1.70 -14.50 7.70
CA THR A 54 -1.31 -13.11 7.38
C THR A 54 0.03 -12.97 6.69
N GLU A 55 -0.03 -12.74 5.39
CA GLU A 55 1.03 -12.17 4.55
C GLU A 55 0.58 -10.80 3.98
N ALA A 56 1.38 -10.17 3.12
CA ALA A 56 1.11 -8.82 2.59
C ALA A 56 -0.27 -8.70 1.97
N ARG A 57 -0.76 -9.74 1.29
CA ARG A 57 -2.09 -9.70 0.65
C ARG A 57 -3.21 -9.44 1.67
N LEU A 58 -3.23 -10.17 2.79
CA LEU A 58 -4.25 -9.96 3.82
C LEU A 58 -4.01 -8.64 4.56
N ALA A 59 -2.75 -8.32 4.88
CA ALA A 59 -2.43 -7.09 5.59
C ALA A 59 -2.85 -5.83 4.79
N ILE A 60 -2.66 -5.81 3.48
CA ILE A 60 -3.12 -4.74 2.58
C ILE A 60 -4.65 -4.67 2.58
N ALA A 61 -5.33 -5.82 2.43
CA ALA A 61 -6.79 -5.85 2.40
C ALA A 61 -7.40 -5.35 3.71
N LEU A 62 -6.88 -5.82 4.84
CA LEU A 62 -7.39 -5.44 6.16
C LEU A 62 -7.10 -3.96 6.48
N ALA A 63 -5.93 -3.45 6.08
CA ALA A 63 -5.61 -2.03 6.22
C ALA A 63 -6.57 -1.13 5.42
N ARG A 64 -7.00 -1.56 4.22
CA ARG A 64 -8.00 -0.84 3.41
C ARG A 64 -9.37 -0.78 4.06
N GLU A 65 -9.77 -1.85 4.74
CA GLU A 65 -11.01 -1.88 5.54
C GLU A 65 -10.89 -1.14 6.88
N GLY A 66 -9.69 -0.63 7.21
CA GLY A 66 -9.46 0.18 8.41
C GLY A 66 -8.96 -0.60 9.64
N GLY A 67 -8.64 -1.88 9.47
CA GLY A 67 -7.98 -2.72 10.48
C GLY A 67 -6.45 -2.74 10.32
N ILE A 68 -5.79 -3.74 10.91
CA ILE A 68 -4.33 -3.92 10.79
C ILE A 68 -3.95 -5.39 10.67
N GLY A 69 -3.04 -5.70 9.74
CA GLY A 69 -2.48 -7.04 9.60
C GLY A 69 -1.13 -7.19 10.28
N VAL A 70 -0.91 -8.31 10.98
CA VAL A 70 0.39 -8.64 11.59
C VAL A 70 1.07 -9.76 10.79
N ILE A 71 2.16 -9.43 10.10
CA ILE A 71 2.93 -10.41 9.32
C ILE A 71 3.57 -11.43 10.28
N HIS A 72 3.38 -12.72 9.99
CA HIS A 72 3.94 -13.81 10.79
C HIS A 72 5.48 -13.87 10.72
N ARG A 73 6.08 -14.67 11.60
CA ARG A 73 7.55 -14.83 11.73
C ARG A 73 8.12 -16.11 11.12
N ALA A 74 7.29 -16.89 10.40
CA ALA A 74 7.74 -18.14 9.76
C ALA A 74 8.34 -17.85 8.36
N LEU A 75 9.15 -16.80 8.30
CA LEU A 75 9.86 -16.29 7.13
C LEU A 75 11.29 -15.96 7.56
N SER A 76 12.21 -15.86 6.60
CA SER A 76 13.49 -15.22 6.87
C SER A 76 13.26 -13.74 7.23
N PRO A 77 14.16 -13.10 8.00
CA PRO A 77 14.08 -11.65 8.26
C PRO A 77 13.99 -10.82 6.96
N GLU A 78 14.68 -11.25 5.91
CA GLU A 78 14.68 -10.61 4.59
C GLU A 78 13.31 -10.72 3.90
N ASP A 79 12.72 -11.93 3.90
CA ASP A 79 11.40 -12.15 3.29
C ASP A 79 10.29 -11.45 4.07
N GLN A 80 10.36 -11.44 5.41
CA GLN A 80 9.42 -10.70 6.24
C GLN A 80 9.50 -9.19 5.96
N ALA A 81 10.71 -8.64 5.84
CA ALA A 81 10.90 -7.24 5.46
C ALA A 81 10.34 -6.95 4.06
N HIS A 82 10.47 -7.89 3.12
CA HIS A 82 9.90 -7.77 1.79
C HIS A 82 8.36 -7.77 1.81
N GLU A 83 7.72 -8.61 2.64
CA GLU A 83 6.26 -8.57 2.85
C GLU A 83 5.81 -7.22 3.44
N VAL A 84 6.52 -6.69 4.44
CA VAL A 84 6.25 -5.36 5.01
C VAL A 84 6.39 -4.27 3.95
N ASP A 85 7.45 -4.31 3.12
CA ASP A 85 7.68 -3.35 2.05
C ASP A 85 6.53 -3.33 1.02
N LYS A 86 6.02 -4.52 0.64
CA LYS A 86 4.82 -4.63 -0.21
C LYS A 86 3.61 -3.93 0.40
N VAL A 87 3.37 -4.11 1.70
CA VAL A 87 2.26 -3.46 2.41
C VAL A 87 2.44 -1.94 2.43
N LYS A 88 3.63 -1.45 2.80
CA LYS A 88 3.88 -0.01 2.89
C LYS A 88 3.80 0.69 1.53
N LYS A 89 4.17 0.01 0.44
CA LYS A 89 4.10 0.53 -0.93
C LYS A 89 2.72 0.45 -1.57
N SER A 90 1.77 -0.29 -1.01
CA SER A 90 0.49 -0.56 -1.68
C SER A 90 -0.39 0.68 -1.88
N GLU A 91 -0.25 1.71 -1.03
CA GLU A 91 -1.03 2.95 -1.08
C GLU A 91 -0.21 4.21 -0.81
N SER A 92 1.07 4.20 -1.15
CA SER A 92 1.88 5.42 -1.10
C SER A 92 1.41 6.40 -2.19
N GLY A 93 0.54 7.35 -1.82
CA GLY A 93 0.12 8.44 -2.71
C GLY A 93 1.29 9.31 -3.19
N MET A 94 2.40 9.31 -2.45
CA MET A 94 3.70 9.84 -2.85
C MET A 94 4.75 8.76 -2.63
N ILE A 95 5.48 8.41 -3.69
CA ILE A 95 6.54 7.39 -3.66
C ILE A 95 7.85 8.09 -3.25
N THR A 96 8.43 7.67 -2.12
CA THR A 96 9.67 8.25 -1.58
C THR A 96 10.94 7.74 -2.25
N ASP A 97 10.94 6.49 -2.69
CA ASP A 97 12.07 5.85 -3.39
C ASP A 97 11.56 5.14 -4.64
N PRO A 98 11.38 5.88 -5.75
CA PRO A 98 10.88 5.31 -6.99
C PRO A 98 11.96 4.43 -7.63
N ILE A 99 11.51 3.37 -8.30
CA ILE A 99 12.36 2.60 -9.19
C ILE A 99 12.69 3.47 -10.39
N THR A 100 13.97 3.58 -10.73
CA THR A 100 14.45 4.45 -11.81
C THR A 100 15.29 3.66 -12.80
N ILE A 101 15.46 4.22 -14.00
CA ILE A 101 16.25 3.59 -15.06
C ILE A 101 17.21 4.60 -15.67
N ASP A 102 18.39 4.13 -16.09
CA ASP A 102 19.36 4.94 -16.82
C ASP A 102 18.87 5.17 -18.28
N PRO A 103 19.04 6.37 -18.86
CA PRO A 103 18.67 6.62 -20.25
C PRO A 103 19.41 5.73 -21.27
N ASP A 104 20.59 5.22 -20.94
CA ASP A 104 21.37 4.32 -21.80
C ASP A 104 20.90 2.85 -21.71
N ALA A 105 20.01 2.53 -20.76
CA ALA A 105 19.40 1.21 -20.66
C ALA A 105 18.52 0.90 -21.88
N THR A 106 18.26 -0.39 -22.11
CA THR A 106 17.43 -0.82 -23.23
C THR A 106 15.95 -0.81 -22.90
N VAL A 107 15.11 -0.73 -23.94
CA VAL A 107 13.65 -0.91 -23.79
C VAL A 107 13.30 -2.25 -23.15
N GLY A 108 14.04 -3.33 -23.46
CA GLY A 108 13.85 -4.63 -22.82
C GLY A 108 14.02 -4.59 -21.30
N GLN A 109 15.05 -3.90 -20.80
CA GLN A 109 15.28 -3.73 -19.37
C GLN A 109 14.15 -2.91 -18.71
N ALA A 110 13.64 -1.89 -19.39
CA ALA A 110 12.50 -1.12 -18.91
C ALA A 110 11.23 -1.99 -18.77
N LEU A 111 10.95 -2.84 -19.76
CA LEU A 111 9.80 -3.75 -19.74
C LEU A 111 9.92 -4.80 -18.61
N GLU A 112 11.12 -5.34 -18.39
CA GLU A 112 11.38 -6.29 -17.31
C GLU A 112 11.13 -5.66 -15.93
N LEU A 113 11.62 -4.44 -15.71
CA LEU A 113 11.34 -3.69 -14.48
C LEU A 113 9.84 -3.42 -14.29
N MET A 114 9.14 -2.99 -15.35
CA MET A 114 7.69 -2.75 -15.29
C MET A 114 6.91 -4.02 -14.94
N GLN A 115 7.29 -5.19 -15.49
CA GLN A 115 6.65 -6.47 -15.18
C GLN A 115 6.96 -6.94 -13.75
N THR A 116 8.22 -6.87 -13.34
CA THR A 116 8.71 -7.33 -12.04
C THR A 116 8.04 -6.57 -10.90
N TYR A 117 7.99 -5.24 -11.01
CA TYR A 117 7.48 -4.37 -9.97
C TYR A 117 6.03 -3.93 -10.19
N ARG A 118 5.39 -4.39 -11.27
CA ARG A 118 4.00 -4.07 -11.66
C ARG A 118 3.72 -2.56 -11.71
N ILE A 119 4.70 -1.78 -12.19
CA ILE A 119 4.62 -0.33 -12.33
C ILE A 119 4.37 0.07 -13.78
N SER A 120 3.55 1.10 -14.00
CA SER A 120 3.18 1.56 -15.35
C SER A 120 4.06 2.67 -15.90
N GLY A 121 4.97 3.22 -15.09
CA GLY A 121 5.87 4.29 -15.48
C GLY A 121 7.13 4.31 -14.62
N ILE A 122 8.26 4.63 -15.24
CA ILE A 122 9.58 4.63 -14.63
C ILE A 122 10.24 5.99 -14.91
N PRO A 123 10.60 6.75 -13.87
CA PRO A 123 11.44 7.93 -14.03
C PRO A 123 12.82 7.57 -14.59
N VAL A 124 13.26 8.31 -15.59
CA VAL A 124 14.58 8.15 -16.21
C VAL A 124 15.54 9.15 -15.57
N ILE A 125 16.58 8.65 -14.90
CA ILE A 125 17.54 9.47 -14.14
C ILE A 125 18.96 9.23 -14.66
N LYS A 126 19.72 10.31 -14.80
CA LYS A 126 21.17 10.26 -15.03
C LYS A 126 21.85 11.35 -14.22
N ASP A 127 22.97 11.03 -13.57
CA ASP A 127 23.73 11.96 -12.72
C ASP A 127 22.87 12.65 -11.65
N ARG A 128 21.96 11.89 -11.02
CA ARG A 128 20.97 12.38 -10.03
C ARG A 128 20.00 13.45 -10.55
N LYS A 129 19.88 13.61 -11.87
CA LYS A 129 18.93 14.53 -12.52
C LYS A 129 17.86 13.75 -13.28
N LEU A 130 16.60 14.16 -13.12
CA LEU A 130 15.49 13.67 -13.92
C LEU A 130 15.71 14.07 -15.39
N LYS A 131 15.76 13.08 -16.28
CA LYS A 131 15.91 13.28 -17.74
C LYS A 131 14.59 13.06 -18.48
N GLY A 132 13.70 12.27 -17.93
CA GLY A 132 12.44 11.92 -18.56
C GLY A 132 11.60 10.96 -17.73
N ILE A 133 10.50 10.52 -18.32
CA ILE A 133 9.67 9.40 -17.84
C ILE A 133 9.38 8.48 -19.03
N VAL A 134 9.42 7.17 -18.78
CA VAL A 134 8.97 6.17 -19.74
C VAL A 134 7.75 5.46 -19.17
N THR A 135 6.69 5.32 -19.95
CA THR A 135 5.45 4.69 -19.53
C THR A 135 5.11 3.47 -20.37
N ASN A 136 4.22 2.62 -19.87
CA ASN A 136 3.68 1.47 -20.63
C ASN A 136 3.09 1.90 -21.98
N ARG A 137 2.59 3.14 -22.11
CA ARG A 137 2.07 3.65 -23.38
C ARG A 137 3.19 3.88 -24.40
N ASP A 138 4.32 4.37 -23.95
CA ASP A 138 5.49 4.68 -24.80
C ASP A 138 6.12 3.39 -25.33
N LEU A 139 6.09 2.31 -24.54
CA LEU A 139 6.69 1.02 -24.89
C LEU A 139 5.74 0.05 -25.60
N ARG A 140 4.42 0.31 -25.61
CA ARG A 140 3.41 -0.65 -26.09
C ARG A 140 3.59 -1.10 -27.53
N PHE A 141 4.13 -0.23 -28.39
CA PHE A 141 4.30 -0.47 -29.82
C PHE A 141 5.77 -0.65 -30.22
N GLU A 142 6.68 -0.70 -29.25
CA GLU A 142 8.10 -0.90 -29.50
C GLU A 142 8.41 -2.38 -29.71
N THR A 143 8.72 -2.74 -30.96
CA THR A 143 9.10 -4.10 -31.35
C THR A 143 10.61 -4.35 -31.23
N VAL A 144 11.41 -3.29 -31.13
CA VAL A 144 12.87 -3.36 -31.05
C VAL A 144 13.34 -3.12 -29.62
N HIS A 145 13.52 -4.21 -28.87
CA HIS A 145 13.89 -4.15 -27.45
C HIS A 145 15.33 -3.74 -27.16
N THR A 146 16.16 -3.58 -28.20
CA THR A 146 17.56 -3.15 -28.09
C THR A 146 17.75 -1.64 -28.14
N ARG A 147 16.71 -0.87 -28.50
CA ARG A 147 16.75 0.59 -28.51
C ARG A 147 16.94 1.14 -27.11
N LYS A 148 17.58 2.30 -27.01
CA LYS A 148 17.80 2.97 -25.73
C LYS A 148 16.53 3.65 -25.24
N VAL A 149 16.35 3.66 -23.91
CA VAL A 149 15.24 4.34 -23.24
C VAL A 149 15.23 5.83 -23.57
N SER A 150 16.41 6.45 -23.75
CA SER A 150 16.53 7.86 -24.15
C SER A 150 15.80 8.23 -25.45
N GLU A 151 15.61 7.28 -26.35
CA GLU A 151 14.98 7.52 -27.66
C GLU A 151 13.45 7.48 -27.61
N VAL A 152 12.88 6.79 -26.62
CA VAL A 152 11.44 6.54 -26.51
C VAL A 152 10.79 7.26 -25.34
N MET A 153 11.58 7.71 -24.35
CA MET A 153 11.07 8.41 -23.18
C MET A 153 10.49 9.78 -23.52
N THR A 154 9.52 10.21 -22.71
CA THR A 154 9.07 11.61 -22.72
C THR A 154 10.07 12.47 -21.94
N SER A 155 10.69 13.44 -22.63
CA SER A 155 11.72 14.34 -22.06
C SER A 155 11.33 15.83 -22.09
N LYS A 156 10.36 16.21 -22.92
CA LYS A 156 9.90 17.59 -23.07
C LYS A 156 8.52 17.77 -22.41
N ASN A 157 8.24 18.98 -21.94
CA ASN A 157 6.97 19.35 -21.30
C ASN A 157 6.60 18.46 -20.11
N LEU A 158 7.60 18.02 -19.34
CA LEU A 158 7.39 17.30 -18.10
C LEU A 158 6.77 18.25 -17.08
N ILE A 159 5.58 17.90 -16.60
CA ILE A 159 4.98 18.58 -15.46
C ILE A 159 5.63 17.99 -14.21
N THR A 160 6.29 18.83 -13.41
CA THR A 160 6.97 18.45 -12.18
C THR A 160 6.50 19.34 -11.03
N ALA A 161 6.64 18.85 -9.80
CA ALA A 161 6.28 19.58 -8.58
C ALA A 161 7.51 19.69 -7.66
N PRO A 162 7.65 20.80 -6.90
CA PRO A 162 8.79 20.99 -6.00
C PRO A 162 8.76 20.01 -4.81
N VAL A 163 9.93 19.79 -4.20
CA VAL A 163 10.05 19.00 -2.97
C VAL A 163 9.23 19.67 -1.86
N GLY A 164 8.43 18.87 -1.13
CA GLY A 164 7.50 19.37 -0.12
C GLY A 164 6.06 19.57 -0.62
N THR A 165 5.78 19.26 -1.88
CA THR A 165 4.40 19.22 -2.40
C THR A 165 3.58 18.19 -1.62
N THR A 166 2.46 18.61 -1.03
CA THR A 166 1.55 17.69 -0.32
C THR A 166 0.73 16.86 -1.31
N LEU A 167 0.16 15.74 -0.86
CA LEU A 167 -0.71 14.90 -1.70
C LEU A 167 -1.86 15.71 -2.34
N ARG A 168 -2.48 16.60 -1.58
CA ARG A 168 -3.57 17.45 -2.05
C ARG A 168 -3.11 18.40 -3.16
N CYS A 169 -1.99 19.10 -2.95
CA CYS A 169 -1.42 19.99 -3.97
C CYS A 169 -0.99 19.22 -5.23
N GLY A 170 -0.47 17.99 -5.06
CA GLY A 170 -0.18 17.10 -6.18
C GLY A 170 -1.44 16.71 -6.96
N GLN A 171 -2.52 16.34 -6.27
CA GLN A 171 -3.80 16.01 -6.92
C GLN A 171 -4.36 17.19 -7.74
N GLU A 172 -4.26 18.42 -7.22
CA GLU A 172 -4.66 19.63 -7.92
C GLU A 172 -3.77 19.93 -9.14
N ALA A 173 -2.45 19.68 -9.03
CA ALA A 173 -1.50 19.89 -10.12
C ALA A 173 -1.59 18.83 -11.23
N PHE A 174 -2.10 17.63 -10.93
CA PHE A 174 -2.20 16.50 -11.86
C PHE A 174 -3.62 15.91 -11.98
N PRO A 175 -4.65 16.70 -12.36
CA PRO A 175 -6.06 16.32 -12.28
C PRO A 175 -6.50 15.22 -13.28
N GLY A 176 -5.67 14.92 -14.29
CA GLY A 176 -5.95 13.95 -15.35
C GLY A 176 -5.32 12.56 -15.15
N ILE A 177 -4.57 12.34 -14.06
CA ILE A 177 -4.02 11.02 -13.76
C ILE A 177 -5.13 10.23 -13.06
N PRO A 178 -5.63 9.11 -13.65
CA PRO A 178 -6.56 8.25 -12.94
C PRO A 178 -5.84 7.71 -11.72
N HIS A 179 -6.11 8.30 -10.57
CA HIS A 179 -5.83 7.66 -9.31
C HIS A 179 -6.61 6.35 -9.33
N ARG A 180 -6.02 5.26 -8.83
CA ARG A 180 -6.84 4.14 -8.38
C ARG A 180 -7.74 4.72 -7.30
N LYS A 181 -8.92 5.21 -7.70
CA LYS A 181 -10.05 5.38 -6.80
C LYS A 181 -10.16 4.02 -6.12
N ALA A 182 -10.34 4.03 -4.80
CA ALA A 182 -11.01 2.94 -4.14
C ALA A 182 -12.27 2.70 -4.97
N SER A 183 -12.23 1.67 -5.83
CA SER A 183 -13.44 1.14 -6.42
C SER A 183 -14.14 0.50 -5.24
N GLY A 184 -14.92 1.32 -4.53
CA GLY A 184 -16.07 0.82 -3.82
C GLY A 184 -16.84 0.00 -4.84
N GLY A 185 -16.73 -1.31 -4.70
CA GLY A 185 -17.62 -2.25 -5.34
C GLY A 185 -18.99 -2.01 -4.75
N GLN A 186 -19.70 -1.00 -5.24
CA GLN A 186 -21.14 -1.14 -5.38
C GLN A 186 -21.36 -2.01 -6.61
N ARG A 187 -21.45 -3.31 -6.35
CA ARG A 187 -22.41 -4.25 -6.92
C ARG A 187 -22.27 -5.59 -6.22
#